data_AF-A0A2X2JLA8-F1
#
_entry.id   AF-A0A2X2JLA8-F1
#
_cell.length_a   1.000
_cell.length_b   1.000
_cell.length_c   1.000
_cell.angle_alpha   90.00
_cell.angle_beta   90.00
_cell.angle_gamma   90.00
#
_symmetry.space_group_name_H-M   'P 1'
#
loop_
_entity.id
_entity.type
_entity.pdbx_description
1 polymer ?
#
loop_
_entity_poly.entity_id
_entity_poly.type
_entity_poly.pdbx_seq_one_letter_code
_entity_poly.pdbx_strand_id
1 'polypeptide(L)'
;MACQQEKLIEQMLAKKADQENNDSTGNEREEESASNFNNEEPDDIDNIPADDDRFGQAVSLNELTKVGNLLQQENLDAAQEKETSDIIQKIEGTEFLAMMQQSIDGASQKIARLLDKSLSEKHNVIPKENQNNALDNFDIGDFI
;
A
#
# COMPACT_ATOMS: atom_id res chain seq x y z
N MET A 1 36.44 35.78 38.51
CA MET A 1 35.88 35.44 37.19
C MET A 1 34.39 35.13 37.20
N ALA A 2 33.66 35.22 38.33
CA ALA A 2 32.21 34.96 38.36
C ALA A 2 31.34 36.16 37.93
N CYS A 3 31.75 37.40 38.25
CA CYS A 3 30.94 38.60 37.94
C CYS A 3 30.82 38.95 36.44
N GLN A 4 31.65 38.37 35.57
CA GLN A 4 31.55 38.64 34.13
C GLN A 4 30.49 37.77 33.45
N GLN A 5 30.24 36.55 33.96
CA GLN A 5 29.21 35.67 33.42
C GLN A 5 27.81 36.13 33.83
N GLU A 6 27.61 36.59 35.07
CA GLU A 6 26.32 37.14 35.51
C GLU A 6 25.94 38.39 34.69
N LYS A 7 26.91 39.27 34.42
CA LYS A 7 26.71 40.46 33.57
C LYS A 7 26.34 40.12 32.11
N LEU A 8 26.73 38.95 31.62
CA LEU A 8 26.38 38.48 30.28
C LEU A 8 24.94 37.95 30.24
N ILE A 9 24.51 37.24 31.29
CA ILE A 9 23.16 36.68 31.40
C ILE A 9 22.12 37.80 31.53
N GLU A 10 22.42 38.85 32.30
CA GLU A 10 21.54 40.01 32.48
C GLU A 10 21.35 40.80 31.17
N GLN A 11 22.39 40.93 30.34
CA GLN A 11 22.31 41.54 29.01
C GLN A 11 21.51 40.72 28.00
N MET A 12 21.47 39.40 28.14
CA MET A 12 20.65 38.53 27.27
C MET A 12 19.17 38.57 27.65
N LEU A 13 18.84 38.75 28.92
CA LEU A 13 17.46 38.88 29.40
C LEU A 13 16.85 40.24 29.04
N ALA A 14 17.62 41.32 29.12
CA ALA A 14 17.15 42.67 28.79
C ALA A 14 16.81 42.83 27.29
N LYS A 15 17.47 42.08 26.39
CA LYS A 15 17.18 42.12 24.94
C LYS A 15 15.94 41.32 24.53
N LYS A 16 15.36 40.52 25.43
CA LYS A 16 14.24 39.62 25.11
C LYS A 16 12.86 40.24 25.38
N ALA A 17 12.78 41.41 26.01
CA ALA A 17 11.51 42.02 26.42
C ALA A 17 10.87 42.95 25.38
N ASP A 18 11.59 43.38 24.33
CA ASP A 18 11.07 44.32 23.33
C ASP A 18 10.74 43.68 21.97
N GLN A 19 10.53 42.36 21.92
CA GLN A 19 10.13 41.69 20.68
C GLN A 19 8.86 40.87 20.87
N GLU A 20 7.80 41.55 21.27
CA GLU A 20 6.44 41.18 20.90
C GLU A 20 6.22 41.49 19.42
N ASN A 21 5.67 40.50 18.71
CA ASN A 21 5.08 40.59 17.38
C ASN A 21 5.99 41.03 16.24
N ASN A 22 6.60 40.05 15.58
CA ASN A 22 6.49 39.83 14.14
C ASN A 22 7.05 38.44 13.86
N ASP A 23 6.21 37.41 14.00
CA ASP A 23 6.49 36.10 13.42
C ASP A 23 6.35 36.22 11.90
N SER A 24 7.35 36.86 11.29
CA SER A 24 7.70 36.58 9.91
C SER A 24 8.44 35.25 9.97
N THR A 25 7.68 34.16 10.01
CA THR A 25 8.21 32.82 9.80
C THR A 25 8.94 32.86 8.47
N GLY A 26 10.27 32.91 8.56
CA GLY A 26 11.15 32.72 7.44
C GLY A 26 10.79 31.37 6.86
N ASN A 27 10.07 31.39 5.75
CA ASN A 27 10.01 30.27 4.83
C ASN A 27 11.44 30.06 4.35
N GLU A 28 12.22 29.28 5.10
CA GLU A 28 13.22 28.41 4.51
C GLU A 28 12.42 27.38 3.70
N ARG A 29 11.92 27.83 2.55
CA ARG A 29 11.81 26.93 1.41
C ARG A 29 13.25 26.53 1.16
N GLU A 30 13.61 25.36 1.66
CA GLU A 30 14.37 24.46 0.81
C GLU A 30 13.64 24.52 -0.52
N GLU A 31 14.21 25.26 -1.47
CA GLU A 31 13.85 25.07 -2.85
C GLU A 31 14.28 23.64 -3.15
N GLU A 32 13.39 22.70 -2.82
CA GLU A 32 13.16 21.52 -3.63
C GLU A 32 13.31 22.05 -5.04
N SER A 33 14.41 21.65 -5.69
CA SER A 33 14.55 21.83 -7.11
C SER A 33 13.26 21.27 -7.66
N ALA A 34 12.35 22.17 -8.01
CA ALA A 34 11.14 21.83 -8.73
C ALA A 34 11.71 21.12 -9.94
N SER A 35 11.67 19.78 -9.89
CA SER A 35 12.02 18.96 -11.01
C SER A 35 11.04 19.41 -12.05
N ASN A 36 11.50 20.31 -12.90
CA ASN A 36 10.72 20.91 -13.94
C ASN A 36 10.64 19.79 -14.97
N PHE A 37 9.76 18.83 -14.71
CA PHE A 37 9.35 17.77 -15.62
C PHE A 37 8.54 18.43 -16.74
N ASN A 38 9.16 19.35 -17.47
CA ASN A 38 8.82 19.64 -18.85
C ASN A 38 9.42 18.51 -19.69
N ASN A 39 8.90 17.29 -19.49
CA ASN A 39 9.03 16.25 -20.49
C ASN A 39 7.99 16.56 -21.57
N GLU A 40 8.32 17.49 -22.46
CA GLU A 40 7.71 17.54 -23.81
C GLU A 40 8.38 16.47 -24.71
N GLU A 41 8.63 15.29 -24.16
CA GLU A 41 8.85 14.13 -25.00
C GLU A 41 7.46 13.71 -25.47
N PRO A 42 7.18 13.66 -26.78
CA PRO A 42 5.92 13.11 -27.23
C PRO A 42 5.85 11.67 -26.70
N ASP A 43 4.91 11.41 -25.79
CA ASP A 43 4.54 10.04 -25.49
C ASP A 43 4.32 9.36 -26.85
N ASP A 44 4.95 8.23 -27.12
CA ASP A 44 4.64 7.39 -28.28
C ASP A 44 3.25 6.73 -28.07
N ILE A 45 2.22 7.55 -27.81
CA ILE A 45 0.81 7.17 -27.63
C ILE A 45 0.25 6.48 -28.87
N ASP A 46 0.86 6.71 -30.04
CA ASP A 46 0.48 6.11 -31.31
C ASP A 46 0.85 4.62 -31.42
N ASN A 47 1.61 4.06 -30.46
CA ASN A 47 2.02 2.65 -30.45
C ASN A 47 1.74 1.96 -29.11
N ILE A 48 0.73 2.43 -28.38
CA ILE A 48 0.18 1.67 -27.25
C ILE A 48 -0.68 0.56 -27.85
N PRO A 49 -0.31 -0.72 -27.70
CA PRO A 49 -1.17 -1.82 -28.12
C PRO A 49 -2.52 -1.68 -27.41
N ALA A 50 -3.61 -1.84 -28.15
CA ALA A 50 -4.96 -1.77 -27.60
C ALA A 50 -5.09 -2.73 -26.42
N ASP A 51 -5.37 -2.16 -25.24
CA ASP A 51 -5.73 -2.82 -23.99
C ASP A 51 -4.96 -4.13 -23.74
N ASP A 52 -3.68 -3.97 -23.39
CA ASP A 52 -2.92 -5.09 -22.88
C ASP A 52 -3.32 -5.41 -21.43
N ASP A 53 -4.44 -6.11 -21.27
CA ASP A 53 -4.98 -6.59 -20.00
C ASP A 53 -4.03 -7.52 -19.24
N ARG A 54 -2.88 -7.91 -19.82
CA ARG A 54 -1.83 -8.69 -19.15
C ARG A 54 -1.28 -7.97 -17.90
N PHE A 55 -1.41 -6.64 -17.85
CA PHE A 55 -1.07 -5.81 -16.69
C PHE A 55 -2.32 -5.24 -15.97
N GLY A 56 -3.52 -5.61 -16.42
CA GLY A 56 -4.80 -4.96 -16.10
C GLY A 56 -5.39 -5.26 -14.73
N GLN A 57 -4.70 -6.01 -13.85
CA GLN A 57 -5.13 -6.15 -12.45
C GLN A 57 -4.79 -4.87 -11.67
N ALA A 58 -5.32 -3.74 -12.11
CA ALA A 58 -5.13 -2.47 -11.44
C ALA A 58 -5.75 -2.53 -10.05
N VAL A 59 -4.92 -2.33 -9.04
CA VAL A 59 -5.35 -2.15 -7.65
C VAL A 59 -5.12 -0.70 -7.28
N SER A 60 -6.18 0.00 -6.93
CA SER A 60 -6.13 1.41 -6.59
C SER A 60 -5.42 1.62 -5.24
N LEU A 61 -4.76 2.78 -5.07
CA LEU A 61 -4.14 3.15 -3.79
C LEU A 61 -5.14 3.07 -2.63
N ASN A 62 -6.40 3.44 -2.85
CA ASN A 62 -7.44 3.37 -1.84
C ASN A 62 -7.74 1.92 -1.43
N GLU A 63 -7.80 0.97 -2.38
CA GLU A 63 -7.93 -0.46 -2.08
C GLU A 63 -6.74 -0.97 -1.25
N LEU A 64 -5.51 -0.58 -1.61
CA LEU A 64 -4.28 -0.96 -0.89
C LEU A 64 -4.28 -0.43 0.56
N THR A 65 -4.56 0.87 0.73
CA THR A 65 -4.63 1.50 2.05
C THR A 65 -5.75 0.88 2.89
N LYS A 66 -6.88 0.57 2.26
CA LYS A 66 -8.00 -0.08 2.94
C LYS A 66 -7.61 -1.46 3.45
N VAL A 67 -6.97 -2.31 2.64
CA VAL A 67 -6.47 -3.62 3.09
C VAL A 67 -5.49 -3.48 4.26
N GLY A 68 -4.56 -2.53 4.19
CA GLY A 68 -3.63 -2.27 5.30
C GLY A 68 -4.35 -1.96 6.62
N ASN A 69 -5.39 -1.12 6.57
CA ASN A 69 -6.22 -0.79 7.73
C ASN A 69 -7.02 -2.01 8.24
N LEU A 70 -7.59 -2.80 7.33
CA LEU A 70 -8.37 -4.00 7.68
C LEU A 70 -7.48 -5.08 8.31
N LEU A 71 -6.23 -5.24 7.86
CA LEU A 71 -5.28 -6.18 8.45
C LEU A 71 -4.84 -5.78 9.87
N GLN A 72 -4.88 -4.49 10.21
CA GLN A 72 -4.61 -4.02 11.58
C GLN A 72 -5.79 -4.27 12.53
N GLN A 73 -7.02 -4.33 12.01
CA GLN A 73 -8.21 -4.62 12.82
C GLN A 73 -8.18 -6.06 13.34
N GLU A 74 -8.61 -6.27 14.59
CA GLU A 74 -8.67 -7.61 15.18
C GLU A 74 -9.79 -8.47 14.59
N ASN A 75 -10.94 -7.86 14.30
CA ASN A 75 -12.13 -8.53 13.81
C ASN A 75 -12.65 -7.78 12.58
N LEU A 76 -13.00 -8.56 11.55
CA LEU A 76 -13.55 -8.08 10.29
C LEU A 76 -14.96 -8.63 10.12
N ASP A 77 -15.87 -7.82 9.58
CA ASP A 77 -17.18 -8.30 9.13
C ASP A 77 -17.04 -9.13 7.86
N ALA A 78 -18.02 -10.00 7.56
CA ALA A 78 -18.00 -10.87 6.38
C ALA A 78 -17.82 -10.10 5.07
N ALA A 79 -18.43 -8.92 4.93
CA ALA A 79 -18.24 -8.07 3.76
C ALA A 79 -16.79 -7.57 3.61
N GLN A 80 -16.16 -7.22 4.74
CA GLN A 80 -14.77 -6.76 4.78
C GLN A 80 -13.80 -7.92 4.53
N GLU A 81 -14.07 -9.11 5.08
CA GLU A 81 -13.25 -10.31 4.84
C GLU A 81 -13.23 -10.65 3.34
N LYS A 82 -14.40 -10.63 2.69
CA LYS A 82 -14.51 -10.89 1.26
C LYS A 82 -13.77 -9.83 0.43
N GLU A 83 -14.01 -8.55 0.69
CA GLU A 83 -13.33 -7.46 -0.02
C GLU A 83 -11.81 -7.52 0.16
N THR A 84 -11.35 -7.80 1.39
CA THR A 84 -9.93 -7.95 1.71
C THR A 84 -9.32 -9.13 0.95
N SER A 85 -10.01 -10.28 0.92
CA SER A 85 -9.53 -11.45 0.16
C SER A 85 -9.48 -11.17 -1.34
N ASP A 86 -10.52 -10.53 -1.89
CA ASP A 86 -10.59 -10.18 -3.32
C ASP A 86 -9.41 -9.27 -3.71
N ILE A 87 -9.05 -8.29 -2.88
CA ILE A 87 -7.91 -7.40 -3.14
C ILE A 87 -6.57 -8.12 -2.93
N ILE A 88 -6.42 -8.92 -1.86
CA ILE A 88 -5.19 -9.69 -1.59
C ILE A 88 -4.85 -10.60 -2.77
N GLN A 89 -5.84 -11.29 -3.34
CA GLN A 89 -5.66 -12.13 -4.52
C GLN A 89 -5.14 -11.34 -5.73
N LYS A 90 -5.59 -10.08 -5.90
CA LYS A 90 -5.09 -9.20 -6.98
C LYS A 90 -3.64 -8.76 -6.77
N ILE A 91 -3.20 -8.60 -5.52
CA ILE A 91 -1.84 -8.15 -5.16
C ILE A 91 -0.92 -9.30 -4.75
N GLU A 92 -1.35 -10.55 -4.94
CA GLU A 92 -0.52 -11.72 -4.65
C GLU A 92 0.74 -11.69 -5.53
N GLY A 93 1.90 -11.99 -4.93
CA GLY A 93 3.18 -11.94 -5.63
C GLY A 93 3.76 -10.53 -5.82
N THR A 94 3.11 -9.49 -5.30
CA THR A 94 3.68 -8.12 -5.29
C THR A 94 4.60 -7.90 -4.08
N GLU A 95 5.59 -7.02 -4.24
CA GLU A 95 6.46 -6.59 -3.13
C GLU A 95 5.68 -5.87 -2.03
N PHE A 96 4.63 -5.13 -2.39
CA PHE A 96 3.77 -4.42 -1.44
C PHE A 96 3.12 -5.38 -0.43
N LEU A 97 2.63 -6.53 -0.90
CA LEU A 97 2.06 -7.53 0.00
C LEU A 97 3.11 -8.08 0.97
N ALA A 98 4.34 -8.32 0.49
CA ALA A 98 5.45 -8.75 1.35
C ALA A 98 5.83 -7.69 2.40
N MET A 99 5.82 -6.41 2.02
CA MET A 99 6.03 -5.30 2.97
C MET A 99 4.94 -5.25 4.03
N MET A 100 3.66 -5.42 3.66
CA MET A 100 2.56 -5.46 4.64
C MET A 100 2.70 -6.63 5.61
N GLN A 101 3.09 -7.80 5.12
CA GLN A 101 3.32 -8.99 5.95
C GLN A 101 4.43 -8.79 6.99
N GLN A 102 5.45 -8.00 6.66
CA GLN A 102 6.57 -7.68 7.56
C GLN A 102 6.27 -6.50 8.48
N SER A 103 5.46 -5.53 8.02
CA SER A 103 5.18 -4.29 8.76
C SER A 103 4.03 -4.42 9.76
N ILE A 104 3.11 -5.37 9.57
CA ILE A 104 1.94 -5.56 10.44
C ILE A 104 2.07 -6.91 11.16
N ASP A 105 2.10 -6.86 12.49
CA ASP A 105 2.20 -8.06 13.31
C ASP A 105 1.04 -9.02 13.05
N GLY A 106 1.39 -10.27 12.77
CA GLY A 106 0.40 -11.32 12.48
C GLY A 106 -0.32 -11.18 11.14
N ALA A 107 0.03 -10.20 10.29
CA ALA A 107 -0.60 -10.04 8.97
C ALA A 107 -0.50 -11.31 8.12
N SER A 108 0.65 -11.98 8.12
CA SER A 108 0.81 -13.27 7.42
C SER A 108 -0.23 -14.31 7.84
N GLN A 109 -0.49 -14.44 9.15
CA GLN A 109 -1.50 -15.38 9.67
C GLN A 109 -2.92 -14.94 9.33
N LYS A 110 -3.21 -13.63 9.38
CA LYS A 110 -4.52 -13.08 9.02
C LYS A 110 -4.81 -13.27 7.53
N ILE A 111 -3.86 -12.96 6.67
CA ILE A 111 -3.94 -13.16 5.22
C ILE A 111 -4.21 -14.63 4.91
N ALA A 112 -3.45 -15.56 5.51
CA ALA A 112 -3.66 -16.99 5.31
C ALA A 112 -5.08 -17.44 5.71
N ARG A 113 -5.60 -16.98 6.86
CA ARG A 113 -6.96 -17.29 7.29
C ARG A 113 -8.02 -16.72 6.35
N LEU A 114 -7.84 -15.51 5.83
CA LEU A 114 -8.77 -14.87 4.90
C LEU A 114 -8.82 -15.61 3.55
N LEU A 115 -7.66 -15.98 3.03
CA LEU A 115 -7.57 -16.74 1.77
C LEU A 115 -8.17 -18.14 1.93
N ASP A 116 -7.86 -18.85 3.02
CA ASP A 116 -8.42 -20.18 3.30
C ASP A 116 -9.96 -20.18 3.35
N LYS A 117 -10.55 -19.19 4.05
CA LYS A 117 -12.01 -18.99 4.08
C LYS A 117 -12.60 -18.77 2.68
N SER A 118 -11.97 -17.93 1.86
CA SER A 118 -12.45 -17.64 0.50
C SER A 118 -12.42 -18.87 -0.44
N LEU A 119 -11.50 -19.81 -0.21
CA LEU A 119 -11.44 -21.07 -0.96
C LEU A 119 -12.59 -22.01 -0.58
N SER A 120 -12.95 -22.07 0.71
CA SER A 120 -14.07 -22.90 1.18
C SER A 120 -15.41 -22.47 0.61
N GLU A 121 -15.62 -21.18 0.36
CA GLU A 121 -16.87 -20.66 -0.23
C GLU A 121 -16.97 -20.98 -1.74
N LYS A 122 -15.84 -21.01 -2.45
CA LYS A 122 -15.77 -21.26 -3.90
C LYS A 122 -16.00 -22.74 -4.28
N HIS A 123 -15.76 -23.68 -3.35
CA HIS A 123 -15.87 -25.12 -3.60
C HIS A 123 -17.32 -25.64 -3.76
N ASN A 124 -18.34 -24.83 -3.53
CA ASN A 124 -19.75 -25.24 -3.71
C ASN A 124 -20.24 -25.25 -5.17
N VAL A 125 -19.40 -24.88 -6.15
CA VAL A 125 -19.84 -24.66 -7.54
C VAL A 125 -19.50 -25.81 -8.50
N ILE A 126 -18.74 -26.84 -8.09
CA ILE A 126 -18.54 -28.01 -8.95
C ILE A 126 -19.62 -29.05 -8.64
N PRO A 127 -20.59 -29.28 -9.55
CA PRO A 127 -21.56 -30.34 -9.38
C PRO A 127 -20.81 -31.68 -9.41
N LYS A 128 -20.99 -32.50 -8.36
CA LYS A 128 -20.38 -33.83 -8.24
C LYS A 128 -20.72 -34.80 -9.38
N GLU A 129 -21.66 -34.45 -10.27
CA GLU A 129 -22.07 -35.29 -11.40
C GLU A 129 -21.04 -35.41 -12.52
N ASN A 130 -20.08 -34.49 -12.66
CA ASN A 130 -19.10 -34.51 -13.78
C ASN A 130 -17.66 -34.91 -13.38
N GLN A 131 -17.38 -35.15 -12.10
CA GLN A 131 -16.01 -35.44 -11.64
C GLN A 131 -15.54 -36.86 -11.97
N ASN A 132 -16.46 -37.83 -12.08
CA ASN A 132 -16.08 -39.22 -12.32
C ASN A 132 -15.74 -39.50 -13.79
N ASN A 133 -16.34 -38.78 -14.74
CA ASN A 133 -16.17 -39.08 -16.17
C ASN A 133 -15.04 -38.26 -16.82
N ALA A 134 -14.64 -37.13 -16.23
CA ALA A 134 -13.60 -36.26 -16.79
C ALA A 134 -12.18 -36.67 -16.38
N LEU A 135 -12.01 -37.29 -15.21
CA LEU A 135 -10.72 -37.80 -14.73
C LEU A 135 -10.34 -39.13 -15.39
N ASP A 136 -11.31 -40.00 -15.67
CA ASP A 136 -11.08 -41.29 -16.32
C ASP A 136 -10.65 -41.16 -17.80
N ASN A 137 -10.89 -40.00 -18.42
CA ASN A 137 -10.58 -39.72 -19.83
C ASN A 137 -9.37 -38.79 -20.03
N PHE A 138 -8.65 -38.42 -18.97
CA PHE A 138 -7.44 -37.60 -19.08
C PHE A 138 -6.25 -38.47 -19.52
N ASP A 139 -5.79 -38.31 -20.77
CA ASP A 139 -4.57 -38.94 -21.27
C ASP A 139 -3.39 -37.95 -21.23
N ILE A 140 -2.39 -38.24 -20.40
CA ILE A 140 -1.14 -37.45 -20.32
C ILE A 140 -0.31 -37.56 -21.62
N GLY A 141 -0.58 -38.57 -22.45
CA GLY A 141 0.07 -38.80 -23.73
C GLY A 141 -0.20 -37.72 -24.79
N ASP A 142 -1.29 -36.97 -24.66
CA ASP A 142 -1.66 -35.89 -25.59
C ASP A 142 -0.81 -34.61 -25.41
N PHE A 143 -0.01 -34.53 -24.34
CA PHE A 143 0.74 -33.33 -23.94
C PHE A 143 2.27 -33.49 -23.98
N ILE A 144 2.78 -34.62 -24.50
CA ILE A 144 4.21 -34.94 -24.62
C ILE A 144 4.68 -35.01 -26.07
#